data_AF-A0A1B6M9G2-F1
#
_entry.id   AF-A0A1B6M9G2-F1
#
_cell.length_a   1.000
_cell.length_b   1.000
_cell.length_c   1.000
_cell.angle_alpha   90.00
_cell.angle_beta   90.00
_cell.angle_gamma   90.00
#
_symmetry.space_group_name_H-M   'P 1'
#
loop_
_entity.id
_entity.type
_entity.pdbx_description
1 polymer ?
#
loop_
_entity_poly.entity_id
_entity_poly.type
_entity_poly.pdbx_seq_one_letter_code
_entity_poly.pdbx_strand_id
1 'polypeptide(L)'
;NVILRSHHPDMGALDFYSISNITQMERYLEYTFMYAAYTTRWYNDFEILEMGEEVNSTHDMKSWTYWLADFNGRMMGLPLLRQLRVKPKPCGNKVDQKANCIPAYSTKHKDTDVYGVGWKTALYSEVMKNHSPWKFTEKDTGTTFALFRLYGQSGKFYELGGYTATLGPTRHD
;
A
#
# COMPACT_ATOMS: atom_id res chain seq x y z
N ASN A 1 25.08 -20.93 10.35
CA ASN A 1 23.61 -20.80 10.40
C ASN A 1 23.07 -20.87 8.99
N VAL A 2 22.57 -22.05 8.63
CA VAL A 2 21.96 -22.32 7.32
C VAL A 2 20.49 -21.91 7.44
N ILE A 3 20.15 -20.74 6.92
CA ILE A 3 18.75 -20.35 6.72
C ILE A 3 18.28 -21.14 5.51
N LEU A 4 17.35 -22.07 5.71
CA LEU A 4 16.80 -22.93 4.66
C LEU A 4 15.98 -22.08 3.67
N ARG A 5 16.17 -22.37 2.38
CA ARG A 5 15.60 -21.72 1.18
C ARG A 5 14.06 -21.72 1.07
N SER A 6 13.31 -22.23 2.04
CA SER A 6 11.85 -22.43 1.88
C SER A 6 11.04 -21.12 1.91
N HIS A 7 11.59 -20.04 2.47
CA HIS A 7 10.83 -18.80 2.70
C HIS A 7 11.41 -17.55 2.03
N HIS A 8 12.51 -17.67 1.28
CA HIS A 8 13.04 -16.56 0.50
C HIS A 8 12.53 -16.64 -0.95
N PRO A 9 12.03 -15.54 -1.53
CA PRO A 9 11.81 -15.49 -2.96
C PRO A 9 13.18 -15.39 -3.63
N ASP A 10 13.83 -16.52 -3.88
CA ASP A 10 15.12 -16.61 -4.59
C ASP A 10 15.00 -16.07 -6.04
N MET A 11 13.79 -15.74 -6.52
CA MET A 11 13.56 -14.97 -7.74
C MET A 11 12.80 -13.67 -7.45
N GLY A 12 13.45 -12.53 -7.69
CA GLY A 12 12.80 -11.22 -7.76
C GLY A 12 12.77 -10.40 -6.48
N ALA A 13 13.33 -10.89 -5.36
CA ALA A 13 13.53 -10.10 -4.16
C ALA A 13 14.41 -8.86 -4.45
N LEU A 14 13.99 -7.70 -3.96
CA LEU A 14 14.67 -6.42 -4.15
C LEU A 14 14.89 -5.77 -2.80
N ASP A 15 16.07 -5.19 -2.59
CA ASP A 15 16.32 -4.37 -1.41
C ASP A 15 15.59 -3.03 -1.53
N PHE A 16 14.97 -2.56 -0.44
CA PHE A 16 14.22 -1.32 -0.42
C PHE A 16 15.08 -0.11 -0.85
N TYR A 17 16.35 -0.08 -0.42
CA TYR A 17 17.26 1.02 -0.75
C TYR A 17 17.78 0.98 -2.19
N SER A 18 17.56 -0.13 -2.90
CA SER A 18 17.94 -0.30 -4.31
C SER A 18 16.87 0.12 -5.32
N ILE A 19 15.68 0.50 -4.83
CA ILE A 19 14.54 0.87 -5.69
C ILE A 19 14.81 2.22 -6.38
N SER A 20 14.79 2.20 -7.70
CA SER A 20 15.09 3.36 -8.56
C SER A 20 14.00 3.64 -9.59
N ASN A 21 13.06 2.71 -9.81
CA ASN A 21 11.98 2.87 -10.77
C ASN A 21 10.68 2.18 -10.30
N ILE A 22 9.59 2.45 -11.02
CA ILE A 22 8.24 1.98 -10.67
C ILE A 22 8.18 0.44 -10.68
N THR A 23 8.73 -0.20 -11.71
CA THR A 23 8.73 -1.68 -11.82
C THR A 23 9.47 -2.35 -10.67
N GLN A 24 10.54 -1.74 -10.16
CA GLN A 24 11.23 -2.22 -8.97
C GLN A 24 10.39 -2.05 -7.70
N MET A 25 9.67 -0.94 -7.57
CA MET A 25 8.74 -0.73 -6.45
C MET A 25 7.61 -1.77 -6.46
N GLU A 26 7.04 -2.06 -7.64
CA GLU A 26 6.01 -3.10 -7.81
C GLU A 26 6.53 -4.47 -7.39
N ARG A 27 7.71 -4.86 -7.89
CA ARG A 27 8.36 -6.13 -7.50
C ARG A 27 8.71 -6.19 -6.02
N TYR A 28 9.17 -5.09 -5.43
CA TYR A 28 9.44 -5.01 -4.00
C TYR A 28 8.17 -5.28 -3.20
N LEU A 29 7.07 -4.62 -3.55
CA LEU A 29 5.78 -4.81 -2.88
C LEU A 29 5.33 -6.28 -3.01
N GLU A 30 5.33 -6.83 -4.22
CA GLU A 30 4.83 -8.18 -4.52
C GLU A 30 5.68 -9.30 -3.89
N TYR A 31 7.01 -9.22 -4.01
CA TYR A 31 7.90 -10.32 -3.66
C TYR A 31 8.65 -10.12 -2.35
N THR A 32 8.88 -8.89 -1.90
CA THR A 32 9.68 -8.65 -0.68
C THR A 32 8.79 -8.27 0.49
N PHE A 33 7.96 -7.24 0.33
CA PHE A 33 7.08 -6.76 1.39
C PHE A 33 6.03 -7.80 1.79
N MET A 34 5.33 -8.40 0.81
CA MET A 34 4.30 -9.40 1.13
C MET A 34 4.84 -10.60 1.91
N TYR A 35 6.05 -11.09 1.55
CA TYR A 35 6.68 -12.19 2.28
C TYR A 35 7.17 -11.78 3.67
N ALA A 36 7.69 -10.56 3.81
CA ALA A 36 8.14 -10.06 5.10
C ALA A 36 6.98 -9.86 6.08
N ALA A 37 5.81 -9.45 5.57
CA ALA A 37 4.66 -9.05 6.37
C ALA A 37 3.68 -10.21 6.65
N TYR A 38 3.50 -11.15 5.72
CA TYR A 38 2.48 -12.20 5.80
C TYR A 38 3.08 -13.61 5.92
N THR A 39 3.76 -13.91 7.04
CA THR A 39 4.27 -15.26 7.30
C THR A 39 3.24 -16.09 8.07
N THR A 40 2.90 -17.26 7.52
CA THR A 40 1.90 -18.20 8.08
C THR A 40 2.47 -19.55 8.45
N ARG A 41 3.73 -19.82 8.11
CA ARG A 41 4.42 -21.10 8.33
C ARG A 41 5.77 -20.89 8.97
N TRP A 42 6.13 -21.79 9.87
CA TRP A 42 7.47 -21.88 10.45
C TRP A 42 8.52 -22.28 9.40
N TYR A 43 9.79 -22.14 9.75
CA TYR A 43 10.92 -22.54 8.89
C TYR A 43 10.91 -24.02 8.47
N ASN A 44 10.20 -24.87 9.21
CA ASN A 44 10.02 -26.30 8.95
C ASN A 44 8.68 -26.62 8.25
N ASP A 45 8.05 -25.62 7.63
CA ASP A 45 6.78 -25.71 6.88
C ASP A 45 5.55 -26.08 7.71
N PHE A 46 5.66 -26.15 9.03
CA PHE A 46 4.51 -26.30 9.91
C PHE A 46 3.71 -25.00 9.97
N GLU A 47 2.39 -25.10 9.89
CA GLU A 47 1.50 -23.94 10.04
C GLU A 47 1.61 -23.37 11.45
N ILE A 48 1.64 -22.03 11.51
CA ILE A 48 1.62 -21.33 12.78
C ILE A 48 0.17 -21.29 13.25
N LEU A 49 -0.23 -22.31 14.01
CA LEU A 49 -1.52 -22.33 14.68
C LEU A 49 -1.47 -21.34 15.85
N GLU A 50 -2.44 -20.41 15.93
CA GLU A 50 -2.60 -19.59 17.12
C GLU A 50 -2.91 -20.50 18.31
N MET A 51 -1.97 -20.59 19.26
CA MET A 51 -2.23 -21.26 20.54
C MET A 51 -3.26 -20.42 21.31
N GLY A 52 -4.55 -20.81 21.27
CA GLY A 52 -5.51 -20.41 22.30
C GLY A 52 -6.91 -19.98 21.91
N GLU A 53 -7.45 -20.29 20.72
CA GLU A 53 -8.90 -20.14 20.51
C GLU A 53 -9.58 -21.51 20.45
N GLU A 54 -10.16 -21.90 21.60
CA GLU A 54 -11.28 -22.82 21.62
C GLU A 54 -12.31 -22.33 20.59
N VAL A 55 -12.49 -23.17 19.56
CA VAL A 55 -13.39 -22.97 18.44
C VAL A 55 -14.83 -22.93 18.96
N ASN A 56 -15.27 -21.77 19.42
CA ASN A 56 -16.66 -21.45 19.67
C ASN A 56 -16.83 -19.93 19.77
N SER A 57 -17.02 -19.29 18.63
CA SER A 57 -18.07 -18.30 18.36
C SER A 57 -17.59 -17.24 17.37
N THR A 58 -18.26 -17.24 16.21
CA THR A 58 -18.32 -16.17 15.21
C THR A 58 -17.00 -15.76 14.54
N HIS A 59 -17.00 -15.80 13.21
CA HIS A 59 -16.02 -15.17 12.31
C HIS A 59 -15.86 -13.67 12.62
N ASP A 60 -15.21 -13.34 13.73
CA ASP A 60 -14.87 -11.98 14.12
C ASP A 60 -13.53 -11.67 13.42
N MET A 61 -13.40 -10.48 12.83
CA MET A 61 -12.22 -9.97 12.11
C MET A 61 -10.94 -9.85 12.97
N LYS A 62 -10.84 -10.58 14.10
CA LYS A 62 -9.86 -10.40 15.17
C LYS A 62 -8.67 -11.36 15.15
N SER A 63 -8.70 -12.47 14.41
CA SER A 63 -7.62 -13.48 14.44
C SER A 63 -6.61 -13.38 13.29
N TRP A 64 -6.61 -12.30 12.52
CA TRP A 64 -5.64 -12.11 11.43
C TRP A 64 -4.32 -11.54 11.96
N THR A 65 -3.68 -12.26 12.89
CA THR A 65 -2.33 -11.92 13.35
C THR A 65 -1.31 -12.72 12.52
N TYR A 66 -0.66 -12.03 11.60
CA TYR A 66 0.44 -12.60 10.83
C TYR A 66 1.75 -12.44 11.59
N TRP A 67 2.65 -13.41 11.44
CA TRP A 67 4.01 -13.25 11.92
C TRP A 67 4.83 -12.52 10.87
N LEU A 68 5.75 -11.68 11.34
CA LEU A 68 6.81 -11.15 10.48
C LEU A 68 7.77 -12.28 10.11
N ALA A 69 8.51 -12.13 9.01
CA ALA A 69 9.42 -13.15 8.52
C ALA A 69 10.58 -13.50 9.48
N ASP A 70 10.85 -12.66 10.49
CA ASP A 70 11.82 -12.95 11.56
C ASP A 70 11.23 -13.75 12.73
N PHE A 71 9.92 -14.02 12.70
CA PHE A 71 9.13 -14.69 13.74
C PHE A 71 9.20 -14.02 15.13
N ASN A 72 9.73 -12.80 15.23
CA ASN A 72 9.88 -12.08 16.50
C ASN A 72 8.84 -10.97 16.68
N GLY A 73 8.13 -10.60 15.62
CA GLY A 73 7.04 -9.62 15.64
C GLY A 73 5.74 -10.18 15.09
N ARG A 74 4.62 -9.64 15.60
CA ARG A 74 3.27 -9.86 15.04
C ARG A 74 2.80 -8.61 14.31
N MET A 75 2.22 -8.80 13.13
CA MET A 75 1.51 -7.76 12.41
C MET A 75 0.16 -7.50 13.10
N MET A 76 -0.14 -6.24 13.38
CA MET A 76 -1.42 -5.80 13.93
C MET A 76 -2.21 -5.05 12.86
N GLY A 77 -3.40 -5.55 12.54
CA GLY A 77 -4.24 -4.98 11.49
C GLY A 77 -3.70 -5.27 10.08
N LEU A 78 -4.17 -4.50 9.10
CA LEU A 78 -3.80 -4.67 7.69
C LEU A 78 -2.96 -3.49 7.20
N PRO A 79 -1.93 -3.73 6.37
CA PRO A 79 -1.18 -2.67 5.73
C PRO A 79 -2.07 -1.78 4.87
N LEU A 80 -1.85 -0.47 4.95
CA LEU A 80 -2.53 0.53 4.14
C LEU A 80 -1.56 1.17 3.17
N LEU A 81 -1.81 1.00 1.86
CA LEU A 81 -1.12 1.76 0.83
C LEU A 81 -1.83 3.09 0.61
N ARG A 82 -1.04 4.16 0.48
CA ARG A 82 -1.55 5.51 0.24
C ARG A 82 -0.73 6.21 -0.83
N GLN A 83 -1.43 6.82 -1.78
CA GLN A 83 -0.84 7.56 -2.88
C GLN A 83 -1.37 9.00 -2.94
N LEU A 84 -0.45 9.94 -3.15
CA LEU A 84 -0.75 11.33 -3.47
C LEU A 84 -0.54 11.55 -4.97
N ARG A 85 -1.46 12.27 -5.61
CA ARG A 85 -1.41 12.59 -7.04
C ARG A 85 -1.50 14.09 -7.27
N VAL A 86 -1.06 14.51 -8.45
CA VAL A 86 -1.11 15.88 -8.90
C VAL A 86 -1.77 15.96 -10.26
N LYS A 87 -2.57 17.00 -10.48
CA LYS A 87 -3.20 17.25 -11.77
C LYS A 87 -2.13 17.70 -12.76
N PRO A 88 -2.05 17.07 -13.95
CA PRO A 88 -1.20 17.58 -15.01
C PRO A 88 -1.60 19.01 -15.36
N LYS A 89 -0.62 19.83 -15.71
CA LYS A 89 -0.85 21.20 -16.18
C LYS A 89 -0.41 21.34 -17.64
N PRO A 90 -1.10 22.17 -18.44
CA PRO A 90 -0.59 22.55 -19.75
C PRO A 90 0.80 23.16 -19.60
N CYS A 91 1.75 22.64 -20.35
CA CYS A 91 3.12 23.16 -20.43
C CYS A 91 3.61 23.21 -21.88
N GLY A 92 2.66 23.27 -22.81
CA GLY A 92 2.92 23.27 -24.23
C GLY A 92 3.93 24.34 -24.63
N ASN A 93 4.79 23.98 -25.57
CA ASN A 93 5.76 24.89 -26.17
C ASN A 93 5.47 25.02 -27.68
N LYS A 94 6.35 25.70 -28.41
CA LYS A 94 6.19 25.87 -29.87
C LYS A 94 6.23 24.54 -30.65
N VAL A 95 6.79 23.48 -30.06
CA VAL A 95 6.97 22.15 -30.69
C VAL A 95 5.77 21.25 -30.41
N ASP A 96 5.29 21.24 -29.16
CA ASP A 96 4.07 20.55 -28.76
C ASP A 96 3.20 21.48 -27.93
N GLN A 97 2.18 22.05 -28.57
CA GLN A 97 1.25 22.97 -27.92
C GLN A 97 0.29 22.26 -26.95
N LYS A 98 0.14 20.93 -27.06
CA LYS A 98 -0.79 20.13 -26.24
C LYS A 98 -0.07 19.36 -25.12
N ALA A 99 1.23 19.61 -24.91
CA ALA A 99 1.99 18.95 -23.87
C ALA A 99 1.41 19.23 -22.48
N ASN A 100 1.30 18.16 -21.69
CA ASN A 100 0.96 18.22 -20.27
C ASN A 100 2.17 17.84 -19.44
N CYS A 101 2.45 18.61 -18.40
CA CYS A 101 3.55 18.35 -17.47
C CYS A 101 3.00 18.00 -16.10
N ILE A 102 3.73 17.15 -15.39
CA ILE A 102 3.46 16.81 -14.00
C ILE A 102 4.20 17.84 -13.12
N PRO A 103 3.49 18.78 -12.45
CA PRO A 103 4.14 19.73 -11.58
C PRO A 103 4.67 19.05 -10.32
N ALA A 104 5.60 19.71 -9.63
CA ALA A 104 5.99 19.27 -8.29
C ALA A 104 4.79 19.29 -7.33
N TYR A 105 4.76 18.34 -6.39
CA TYR A 105 3.70 18.25 -5.39
C TYR A 105 3.53 19.55 -4.62
N SER A 106 2.30 20.07 -4.62
CA SER A 106 1.83 21.24 -3.88
C SER A 106 0.30 21.15 -3.72
N THR A 107 -0.24 21.81 -2.70
CA THR A 107 -1.69 21.86 -2.44
C THR A 107 -2.49 22.45 -3.63
N LYS A 108 -1.90 23.40 -4.37
CA LYS A 108 -2.52 24.03 -5.55
C LYS A 108 -2.75 23.07 -6.73
N HIS A 109 -1.95 22.02 -6.82
CA HIS A 109 -1.99 21.07 -7.94
C HIS A 109 -2.39 19.68 -7.49
N LYS A 110 -2.91 19.54 -6.27
CA LYS A 110 -3.38 18.27 -5.73
C LYS A 110 -4.51 17.72 -6.59
N ASP A 111 -4.41 16.43 -6.88
CA ASP A 111 -5.47 15.69 -7.54
C ASP A 111 -6.37 15.01 -6.51
N THR A 112 -7.66 15.32 -6.59
CA THR A 112 -8.72 14.80 -5.72
C THR A 112 -9.89 14.25 -6.53
N ASP A 113 -9.71 14.06 -7.84
CA ASP A 113 -10.78 13.56 -8.70
C ASP A 113 -11.04 12.06 -8.44
N VAL A 114 -12.23 11.60 -8.84
CA VAL A 114 -12.60 10.19 -8.74
C VAL A 114 -12.28 9.51 -10.07
N TYR A 115 -11.57 8.39 -9.98
CA TYR A 115 -11.15 7.60 -11.12
C TYR A 115 -11.77 6.21 -11.10
N GLY A 116 -11.75 5.58 -12.27
CA GLY A 116 -11.95 4.15 -12.43
C GLY A 116 -10.63 3.40 -12.45
N VAL A 117 -10.72 2.08 -12.64
CA VAL A 117 -9.55 1.21 -12.72
C VAL A 117 -8.54 1.70 -13.76
N GLY A 118 -7.28 1.85 -13.32
CA GLY A 118 -6.18 2.33 -14.16
C GLY A 118 -6.18 3.83 -14.40
N TRP A 119 -6.71 4.63 -13.46
CA TRP A 119 -6.77 6.10 -13.55
C TRP A 119 -7.59 6.63 -14.73
N LYS A 120 -8.55 5.84 -15.20
CA LYS A 120 -9.47 6.21 -16.28
C LYS A 120 -10.67 6.98 -15.73
N THR A 121 -11.46 7.57 -16.62
CA THR A 121 -12.74 8.19 -16.25
C THR A 121 -13.60 7.18 -15.49
N ALA A 122 -14.05 7.56 -14.30
CA ALA A 122 -14.86 6.69 -13.46
C ALA A 122 -16.24 6.44 -14.09
N LEU A 123 -16.68 5.19 -14.07
CA LEU A 123 -18.08 4.85 -14.29
C LEU A 123 -18.88 5.19 -13.03
N TYR A 124 -20.19 5.44 -13.19
CA TYR A 124 -21.07 5.76 -12.06
C TYR A 124 -21.01 4.70 -10.94
N SER A 125 -20.91 3.42 -11.30
CA SER A 125 -20.75 2.31 -10.35
C SER A 125 -19.48 2.41 -9.50
N GLU A 126 -18.38 2.90 -10.06
CA GLU A 126 -17.10 3.07 -9.37
C GLU A 126 -17.13 4.25 -8.39
N VAL A 127 -17.85 5.32 -8.74
CA VAL A 127 -18.04 6.50 -7.88
C VAL A 127 -18.80 6.16 -6.60
N MET A 128 -19.77 5.24 -6.72
CA MET A 128 -20.65 4.81 -5.63
C MET A 128 -20.02 3.73 -4.73
N LYS A 129 -18.88 3.14 -5.12
CA LYS A 129 -18.22 2.11 -4.32
C LYS A 129 -17.54 2.73 -3.09
N ASN A 130 -17.95 2.30 -1.90
CA ASN A 130 -17.27 2.65 -0.66
C ASN A 130 -15.87 2.02 -0.61
N HIS A 131 -14.90 2.73 -0.05
CA HIS A 131 -13.48 2.32 0.06
C HIS A 131 -12.82 1.96 -1.29
N SER A 132 -13.21 2.62 -2.37
CA SER A 132 -12.52 2.48 -3.66
C SER A 132 -11.13 3.11 -3.61
N PRO A 133 -10.06 2.41 -4.04
CA PRO A 133 -8.71 2.98 -4.07
C PRO A 133 -8.54 4.08 -5.11
N TRP A 134 -9.51 4.21 -6.02
CA TRP A 134 -9.53 5.23 -7.07
C TRP A 134 -10.32 6.49 -6.66
N LYS A 135 -10.81 6.53 -5.43
CA LYS A 135 -11.54 7.67 -4.86
C LYS A 135 -10.64 8.37 -3.83
N PHE A 136 -10.50 9.68 -3.97
CA PHE A 136 -9.73 10.47 -3.01
C PHE A 136 -10.42 10.48 -1.64
N THR A 137 -9.68 10.14 -0.59
CA THR A 137 -10.13 10.22 0.79
C THR A 137 -9.52 11.48 1.42
N GLU A 138 -10.37 12.41 1.85
CA GLU A 138 -9.92 13.52 2.70
C GLU A 138 -9.41 13.01 4.04
N LYS A 139 -8.65 13.84 4.78
CA LYS A 139 -8.05 13.46 6.07
C LYS A 139 -9.11 12.75 6.91
N ASP A 140 -8.90 11.45 7.12
CA ASP A 140 -9.84 10.60 7.84
C ASP A 140 -9.98 11.16 9.26
N THR A 141 -11.16 11.70 9.58
CA THR A 141 -11.45 12.30 10.88
C THR A 141 -11.68 11.24 11.95
N GLY A 142 -11.81 9.96 11.55
CA GLY A 142 -12.11 8.83 12.44
C GLY A 142 -10.89 8.09 13.00
N THR A 143 -9.68 8.31 12.48
CA THR A 143 -8.47 7.60 12.94
C THR A 143 -7.54 8.53 13.73
N THR A 144 -7.23 8.15 14.97
CA THR A 144 -6.47 8.92 15.98
C THR A 144 -5.02 9.25 15.58
N PHE A 145 -4.54 8.72 14.46
CA PHE A 145 -3.22 9.07 13.87
C PHE A 145 -3.21 10.47 13.22
N ALA A 146 -4.30 11.23 13.33
CA ALA A 146 -4.49 12.60 12.88
C ALA A 146 -3.48 13.66 13.38
N LEU A 147 -2.50 13.28 14.21
CA LEU A 147 -1.53 14.17 14.87
C LEU A 147 -0.17 14.25 14.17
N PHE A 148 0.20 13.31 13.30
CA PHE A 148 1.56 13.29 12.74
C PHE A 148 1.64 14.07 11.43
N ARG A 149 2.52 15.08 11.41
CA ARG A 149 2.92 15.74 10.18
C ARG A 149 3.99 14.90 9.48
N LEU A 150 3.69 14.39 8.29
CA LEU A 150 4.66 13.63 7.52
C LEU A 150 5.48 14.58 6.67
N TYR A 151 6.76 14.73 7.03
CA TYR A 151 7.74 15.44 6.22
C TYR A 151 8.62 14.40 5.50
N GLY A 152 8.70 14.48 4.18
CA GLY A 152 9.60 13.62 3.43
C GLY A 152 11.04 14.15 3.42
N GLN A 153 11.95 13.37 2.83
CA GLN A 153 13.37 13.73 2.71
C GLN A 153 13.61 15.09 2.03
N SER A 154 12.70 15.52 1.15
CA SER A 154 12.75 16.84 0.52
C SER A 154 12.36 18.01 1.44
N GLY A 155 12.04 17.74 2.71
CA GLY A 155 11.51 18.73 3.66
C GLY A 155 10.06 19.15 3.38
N LYS A 156 9.43 18.59 2.35
CA LYS A 156 8.03 18.89 2.01
C LYS A 156 7.07 18.18 2.95
N PHE A 157 6.03 18.90 3.32
CA PHE A 157 4.90 18.37 4.08
C PHE A 157 3.95 17.60 3.15
N TYR A 158 3.60 16.37 3.55
CA TYR A 158 2.63 15.53 2.89
C TYR A 158 1.40 15.38 3.79
N GLU A 159 0.26 15.88 3.30
CA GLU A 159 -1.03 15.79 3.99
C GLU A 159 -1.46 14.34 4.21
N LEU A 160 -2.38 14.12 5.14
CA LEU A 160 -2.85 12.78 5.53
C LEU A 160 -3.84 12.14 4.56
N GLY A 161 -4.58 12.94 3.78
CA GLY A 161 -5.49 12.43 2.74
C GLY A 161 -4.76 11.78 1.57
N GLY A 162 -5.49 11.12 0.68
CA GLY A 162 -4.93 10.44 -0.48
C GLY A 162 -5.86 9.41 -1.09
N TYR A 163 -5.38 8.77 -2.15
CA TYR A 163 -5.94 7.53 -2.68
C TYR A 163 -5.41 6.39 -1.83
N THR A 164 -6.30 5.58 -1.25
CA THR A 164 -5.91 4.57 -0.24
C THR A 164 -6.41 3.19 -0.59
N ALA A 165 -5.59 2.18 -0.33
CA ALA A 165 -5.93 0.77 -0.51
C ALA A 165 -5.46 -0.02 0.71
N THR A 166 -6.39 -0.58 1.46
CA THR A 166 -6.06 -1.56 2.51
C THR A 166 -5.77 -2.89 1.82
N LEU A 167 -4.61 -3.47 2.09
CA LEU A 167 -4.25 -4.78 1.54
C LEU A 167 -5.10 -5.87 2.20
N GLY A 168 -5.39 -6.92 1.43
CA GLY A 168 -6.14 -8.07 1.89
C GLY A 168 -5.44 -8.79 3.05
N PRO A 169 -6.18 -9.65 3.77
CA PRO A 169 -5.61 -10.46 4.84
C PRO A 169 -4.69 -11.53 4.30
N THR A 170 -5.08 -12.19 3.21
CA THR A 170 -4.25 -13.24 2.65
C THR A 170 -3.37 -12.68 1.56
N ARG A 171 -2.26 -13.38 1.31
CA ARG A 171 -1.39 -13.10 0.17
C ARG A 171 -2.08 -13.28 -1.19
N HIS A 172 -3.18 -14.01 -1.24
CA HIS A 172 -3.92 -14.29 -2.47
C HIS A 172 -5.00 -13.26 -2.79
N ASP A 173 -5.32 -12.36 -1.84
CA ASP A 173 -6.34 -11.31 -1.96
C ASP A 173 -5.72 -9.96 -2.39
#